data_AF-A0A371L008-F1
#
_entry.id   AF-A0A371L008-F1
#
_cell.length_a   1.000
_cell.length_b   1.000
_cell.length_c   1.000
_cell.angle_alpha   90.00
_cell.angle_beta   90.00
_cell.angle_gamma   90.00
#
_symmetry.space_group_name_H-M   'P 1'
#
loop_
_entity.id
_entity.type
_entity.pdbx_description
1 polymer ?
#
loop_
_entity_poly.entity_id
_entity_poly.type
_entity_poly.pdbx_seq_one_letter_code
_entity_poly.pdbx_strand_id
1 'polypeptide(L)'
;MSELLLARLDPTKRVLKRAQYEAFEFSLFDGDVLVRNASHADPENHEYNVRVVNGVPTACECPADKKYTGPCKHRVAVAIRRPILDAVEQMQMIADGGVVSNEQLESEVDDDSKPEDCDCDVLDEYFPCWACVDSGRRELPN
;
A
#
# COMPACT_ATOMS: atom_id res chain seq x y z
N MET A 1 -3.89 -5.44 -9.34
CA MET A 1 -2.62 -4.70 -9.60
C MET A 1 -1.44 -5.29 -8.81
N SER A 2 -1.54 -5.48 -7.49
CA SER A 2 -0.48 -6.11 -6.66
C SER A 2 -0.09 -7.52 -7.11
N GLU A 3 -1.05 -8.34 -7.55
CA GLU A 3 -0.78 -9.69 -8.11
C GLU A 3 0.13 -9.66 -9.34
N LEU A 4 0.00 -8.65 -10.22
CA LEU A 4 0.85 -8.48 -11.40
C LEU A 4 2.30 -8.14 -11.00
N LEU A 5 2.48 -7.31 -9.97
CA LEU A 5 3.81 -6.97 -9.47
C LEU A 5 4.49 -8.16 -8.78
N LEU A 6 3.72 -8.97 -8.04
CA LEU A 6 4.24 -10.20 -7.45
C LEU A 6 4.66 -11.21 -8.52
N ALA A 7 3.87 -11.37 -9.59
CA ALA A 7 4.24 -12.22 -10.72
C ALA A 7 5.50 -11.69 -11.43
N ARG A 8 5.64 -10.36 -11.59
CA ARG A 8 6.82 -9.73 -12.21
C ARG A 8 8.08 -9.87 -11.35
N LEU A 9 7.96 -9.74 -10.03
CA LEU A 9 9.11 -9.84 -9.12
C LEU A 9 9.50 -11.29 -8.83
N ASP A 10 8.56 -12.23 -8.98
CA ASP A 10 8.74 -13.66 -8.69
C ASP A 10 9.45 -13.96 -7.36
N PRO A 11 8.90 -13.48 -6.21
CA PRO A 11 9.52 -13.72 -4.93
C PRO A 11 9.33 -15.16 -4.48
N THR A 12 10.35 -15.73 -3.86
CA THR A 12 10.18 -17.01 -3.14
C THR A 12 9.11 -16.88 -2.05
N LYS A 13 8.42 -17.98 -1.73
CA LYS A 13 7.42 -18.03 -0.63
C LYS A 13 7.98 -17.50 0.70
N ARG A 14 9.28 -17.73 0.97
CA ARG A 14 9.95 -17.23 2.17
C ARG A 14 10.07 -15.71 2.15
N VAL A 15 10.47 -15.12 1.03
CA VAL A 15 10.59 -13.66 0.89
C VAL A 15 9.23 -13.01 1.01
N LEU A 16 8.20 -13.55 0.34
CA LEU A 16 6.84 -13.03 0.40
C LEU A 16 6.29 -13.02 1.83
N LYS A 17 6.42 -14.13 2.57
CA LYS A 17 5.99 -14.18 3.98
C LYS A 17 6.70 -13.14 4.84
N ARG A 18 8.01 -12.96 4.66
CA ARG A 18 8.76 -11.94 5.42
C ARG A 18 8.31 -10.52 5.07
N ALA A 19 8.04 -10.24 3.80
CA ALA A 19 7.51 -8.95 3.34
C ALA A 19 6.12 -8.60 3.94
N GLN A 20 5.34 -9.64 4.28
CA GLN A 20 4.01 -9.51 4.88
C GLN A 20 4.05 -9.32 6.39
N TYR A 21 4.85 -10.12 7.11
CA TYR A 21 4.79 -10.19 8.58
C TYR A 21 5.87 -9.42 9.32
N GLU A 22 7.00 -9.09 8.69
CA GLU A 22 7.98 -8.21 9.34
C GLU A 22 7.43 -6.78 9.44
N ALA A 23 7.79 -6.10 10.52
CA ALA A 23 7.37 -4.74 10.81
C ALA A 23 8.21 -3.77 9.97
N PHE A 24 7.70 -3.40 8.80
CA PHE A 24 8.31 -2.38 7.95
C PHE A 24 7.65 -1.03 8.14
N GLU A 25 8.49 -0.02 8.28
CA GLU A 25 8.12 1.38 8.22
C GLU A 25 8.62 1.97 6.90
N PHE A 26 7.85 2.89 6.33
CA PHE A 26 8.07 3.41 5.00
C PHE A 26 8.12 4.93 5.04
N SER A 27 9.05 5.51 4.30
CA SER A 27 9.15 6.96 4.10
C SER A 27 9.47 7.23 2.64
N LEU A 28 8.88 8.28 2.08
CA LEU A 28 9.19 8.72 0.72
C LEU A 28 10.51 9.48 0.72
N PHE A 29 11.37 9.21 -0.26
CA PHE A 29 12.66 9.87 -0.37
C PHE A 29 13.07 9.97 -1.83
N ASP A 30 13.10 11.19 -2.38
CA ASP A 30 13.59 11.49 -3.74
C ASP A 30 12.94 10.63 -4.84
N GLY A 31 11.61 10.45 -4.78
CA GLY A 31 10.89 9.59 -5.73
C GLY A 31 11.11 8.09 -5.53
N ASP A 32 11.79 7.68 -4.45
CA ASP A 32 12.00 6.30 -4.03
C ASP A 32 11.38 6.07 -2.64
N VAL A 33 11.61 4.90 -2.05
CA VAL A 33 11.09 4.53 -0.71
C VAL A 33 12.21 4.13 0.22
N LEU A 34 12.36 4.82 1.34
CA LEU A 34 13.14 4.34 2.48
C LEU A 34 12.32 3.31 3.25
N VAL A 35 12.89 2.12 3.43
CA VAL A 35 12.26 1.01 4.15
C VAL A 35 13.08 0.69 5.38
N ARG A 36 12.50 0.93 6.56
CA ARG A 36 13.09 0.59 7.86
C ARG A 36 12.45 -0.66 8.43
N ASN A 37 13.27 -1.61 8.88
CA ASN A 37 12.77 -2.84 9.49
C ASN A 37 12.77 -2.76 11.02
N ALA A 38 11.61 -2.45 11.59
CA ALA A 38 11.38 -2.34 13.03
C ALA A 38 11.30 -3.70 13.75
N SER A 39 11.38 -4.84 13.04
CA SER A 39 11.51 -6.15 13.68
C SER A 39 12.92 -6.44 14.23
N HIS A 40 13.91 -5.62 13.89
CA HIS A 40 15.26 -5.73 14.44
C HIS A 40 15.38 -4.94 15.75
N ALA A 41 16.25 -5.41 16.66
CA ALA A 41 16.54 -4.70 17.93
C ALA A 41 17.20 -3.32 17.71
N ASP A 42 17.76 -3.11 16.52
CA ASP A 42 18.36 -1.85 16.08
C ASP A 42 17.82 -1.49 14.68
N PRO A 43 16.62 -0.85 14.62
CA PRO A 43 15.96 -0.54 13.35
C PRO A 43 16.72 0.44 12.47
N GLU A 44 17.47 1.38 13.05
CA GLU A 44 18.20 2.42 12.30
C GLU A 44 19.26 1.82 11.38
N ASN A 45 19.93 0.76 11.83
CA ASN A 45 20.89 0.00 11.01
C ASN A 45 20.22 -0.94 9.98
N HIS A 46 18.89 -0.97 9.94
CA HIS A 46 18.09 -1.79 9.02
C HIS A 46 17.14 -0.93 8.18
N GLU A 47 17.62 0.26 7.80
CA GLU A 47 16.98 1.15 6.82
C GLU A 47 17.69 1.06 5.47
N TYR A 48 16.91 0.92 4.39
CA TYR A 48 17.44 0.80 3.03
C TYR A 48 16.55 1.52 2.03
N ASN A 49 17.16 2.24 1.08
CA ASN A 49 16.44 2.80 -0.05
C ASN A 49 16.05 1.69 -1.04
N VAL A 50 14.77 1.69 -1.44
CA VAL A 50 14.20 0.88 -2.50
C VAL A 50 13.88 1.77 -3.69
N ARG A 51 14.58 1.54 -4.79
CA ARG A 51 14.40 2.27 -6.04
C ARG A 51 13.13 1.86 -6.75
N VAL A 52 12.28 2.81 -7.10
CA VAL A 52 11.01 2.58 -7.80
C VAL A 52 11.07 3.23 -9.19
N VAL A 53 10.86 2.42 -10.23
CA VAL A 53 10.84 2.90 -11.62
C VAL A 53 9.54 2.45 -12.27
N ASN A 54 8.76 3.40 -12.79
CA ASN A 54 7.46 3.14 -13.42
C ASN A 54 6.56 2.28 -12.52
N GLY A 55 6.45 2.63 -11.24
CA GLY A 55 5.64 1.90 -10.25
C GLY A 55 6.18 0.52 -9.85
N VAL A 56 7.42 0.16 -10.23
CA VAL A 56 8.03 -1.14 -9.91
C VAL A 56 9.27 -0.99 -9.02
N PRO A 57 9.34 -1.69 -7.88
CA PRO A 57 10.54 -1.78 -7.05
C PRO A 57 11.67 -2.56 -7.76
N THR A 58 12.60 -1.83 -8.37
CA THR A 58 13.63 -2.40 -9.26
C THR A 58 14.91 -2.79 -8.56
N ALA A 59 15.31 -2.07 -7.51
CA ALA A 59 16.55 -2.31 -6.76
C ALA A 59 16.39 -1.93 -5.29
N CYS A 60 17.26 -2.44 -4.42
CA CYS A 60 17.33 -2.07 -3.02
C CYS A 60 18.78 -2.07 -2.52
N GLU A 61 19.13 -1.14 -1.64
CA GLU A 61 20.51 -1.03 -1.14
C GLU A 61 20.89 -2.11 -0.11
N CYS A 62 19.92 -2.92 0.32
CA CYS A 62 20.13 -3.92 1.35
C CYS A 62 21.11 -5.04 0.91
N PRO A 63 21.78 -5.71 1.87
CA PRO A 63 22.73 -6.79 1.56
C PRO A 63 22.14 -7.96 0.76
N ALA A 64 20.83 -8.22 0.90
CA ALA A 64 20.17 -9.33 0.22
C ALA A 64 20.04 -9.09 -1.29
N ASP A 65 19.75 -7.85 -1.71
CA ASP A 65 19.59 -7.50 -3.14
C ASP A 65 20.94 -7.55 -3.88
N LYS A 66 22.04 -7.27 -3.17
CA LYS A 66 23.41 -7.42 -3.70
C LYS A 66 23.85 -8.88 -3.85
N LYS A 67 23.38 -9.76 -2.96
CA LYS A 67 23.86 -11.14 -2.86
C LYS A 67 23.04 -12.14 -3.68
N TYR A 68 21.74 -11.90 -3.83
CA TYR A 68 20.83 -12.85 -4.46
C TYR A 68 20.18 -12.22 -5.69
N THR A 69 19.84 -13.05 -6.68
CA THR A 69 19.24 -12.62 -7.94
C THR A 69 17.75 -12.28 -7.83
N GLY A 70 17.06 -12.88 -6.85
CA GLY A 70 15.64 -12.64 -6.59
C GLY A 70 15.37 -11.38 -5.78
N PRO A 71 14.12 -10.89 -5.75
CA PRO A 71 13.77 -9.68 -5.02
C PRO A 71 14.01 -9.86 -3.52
N CYS A 72 14.58 -8.84 -2.89
CA CYS A 72 14.68 -8.80 -1.44
C CYS A 72 13.29 -8.56 -0.81
N LYS A 73 13.17 -8.85 0.50
CA LYS A 73 11.93 -8.63 1.26
C LYS A 73 11.44 -7.17 1.21
N HIS A 74 12.36 -6.20 1.13
CA HIS A 74 12.00 -4.77 1.08
C HIS A 74 11.31 -4.40 -0.23
N ARG A 75 11.84 -4.84 -1.39
CA ARG A 75 11.20 -4.65 -2.70
C ARG A 75 9.80 -5.26 -2.74
N VAL A 76 9.66 -6.47 -2.21
CA VAL A 76 8.36 -7.14 -2.14
C VAL A 76 7.42 -6.42 -1.16
N ALA A 77 7.93 -5.92 -0.04
CA ALA A 77 7.14 -5.20 0.94
C ALA A 77 6.55 -3.91 0.37
N VAL A 78 7.30 -3.17 -0.45
CA VAL A 78 6.80 -2.02 -1.20
C VAL A 78 5.77 -2.48 -2.25
N ALA A 79 6.09 -3.53 -3.03
CA ALA A 79 5.22 -4.00 -4.12
C ALA A 79 3.81 -4.45 -3.68
N ILE A 80 3.68 -5.03 -2.49
CA ILE A 80 2.37 -5.50 -1.98
C ILE A 80 1.54 -4.39 -1.34
N ARG A 81 2.09 -3.18 -1.14
CA ARG A 81 1.42 -2.05 -0.46
C ARG A 81 1.15 -0.94 -1.47
N ARG A 82 0.02 -1.05 -2.17
CA ARG A 82 -0.35 -0.14 -3.27
C ARG A 82 -0.31 1.35 -2.90
N PRO A 83 -0.80 1.80 -1.72
CA PRO A 83 -0.76 3.22 -1.36
C PRO A 83 0.65 3.83 -1.35
N ILE A 84 1.68 3.03 -1.08
CA ILE A 84 3.07 3.48 -1.13
C ILE A 84 3.49 3.76 -2.57
N LEU A 85 3.13 2.87 -3.50
CA LEU A 85 3.44 3.03 -4.92
C LEU A 85 2.72 4.23 -5.53
N ASP A 86 1.45 4.44 -5.17
CA ASP A 86 0.68 5.60 -5.63
C ASP A 86 1.33 6.91 -5.15
N ALA A 87 1.75 6.96 -3.88
CA ALA A 87 2.42 8.13 -3.31
C ALA A 87 3.79 8.40 -3.97
N VAL A 88 4.54 7.36 -4.30
CA VAL A 88 5.80 7.47 -5.05
C VAL A 88 5.55 8.00 -6.47
N GLU A 89 4.58 7.43 -7.18
CA GLU A 89 4.21 7.85 -8.53
C GLU A 89 3.79 9.32 -8.56
N GLN A 90 3.01 9.76 -7.57
CA GLN A 90 2.64 11.16 -7.40
C GLN A 90 3.86 12.06 -7.14
N MET A 91 4.78 11.65 -6.28
CA MET A 91 6.01 12.40 -6.00
C MET A 91 6.88 12.54 -7.26
N GLN A 92 7.03 11.46 -8.03
CA GLN A 92 7.78 11.46 -9.28
C GLN A 92 7.14 12.38 -10.33
N MET A 93 5.81 12.34 -10.49
CA MET A 93 5.09 13.23 -11.40
C MET A 93 5.29 14.72 -11.06
N ILE A 94 5.28 15.08 -9.78
CA ILE A 94 5.50 16.47 -9.33
C ILE A 94 6.94 16.91 -9.60
N ALA A 95 7.92 16.04 -9.32
CA ALA A 95 9.34 16.34 -9.51
C ALA A 95 9.69 16.60 -10.99
N ASP A 96 9.05 15.89 -11.91
CA ASP A 96 9.23 16.04 -13.36
C ASP A 96 8.49 17.27 -13.95
N GLY A 97 7.91 18.13 -13.10
CA GLY A 97 7.18 19.32 -13.51
C GLY A 97 5.74 19.06 -13.96
N GLY A 98 5.22 17.85 -13.71
CA GLY A 98 3.82 17.52 -13.90
C GLY A 98 2.93 18.22 -12.87
N VAL A 99 1.78 18.73 -13.33
CA VAL A 99 0.74 19.26 -12.45
C VAL A 99 -0.20 18.11 -12.10
N VAL A 100 -0.33 17.80 -10.82
CA VAL A 100 -1.38 16.90 -10.36
C VAL A 100 -2.68 17.71 -10.34
N SER A 101 -3.57 17.49 -11.32
CA SER A 101 -4.94 17.93 -11.16
C SER A 101 -5.57 17.11 -10.03
N ASN A 102 -6.29 17.76 -9.12
CA ASN A 102 -6.81 17.16 -7.89
C ASN A 102 -7.90 16.09 -8.14
N GLU A 103 -8.07 15.63 -9.38
CA GLU A 103 -9.22 14.89 -9.89
C GLU A 103 -9.23 13.40 -9.50
N GLN A 104 -8.18 12.89 -8.82
CA GLN A 104 -8.07 11.47 -8.46
C GLN A 104 -7.86 11.18 -6.97
N LEU A 105 -7.81 12.20 -6.11
CA LEU A 105 -7.77 12.04 -4.65
C LEU A 105 -9.05 12.52 -3.96
N GLU A 106 -9.98 13.10 -4.71
CA GLU A 106 -11.37 13.20 -4.31
C GLU A 106 -12.05 11.86 -4.60
N SER A 107 -11.72 10.83 -3.80
CA SER A 107 -12.84 10.02 -3.32
C SER A 107 -13.71 11.02 -2.57
N GLU A 108 -14.82 11.39 -3.20
CA GLU A 108 -15.87 12.23 -2.65
C GLU A 108 -16.10 11.86 -1.17
N VAL A 109 -15.52 12.66 -0.28
CA VAL A 109 -15.97 12.78 1.10
C VAL A 109 -16.25 14.25 1.34
N ASP A 110 -17.08 14.81 0.45
CA ASP A 110 -18.04 15.82 0.86
C ASP A 110 -19.40 15.12 0.81
N ASP A 111 -19.79 14.52 1.93
CA ASP A 111 -21.18 14.18 2.17
C ASP A 111 -21.49 14.32 3.66
N ASP A 112 -21.61 15.57 4.11
CA ASP A 112 -22.47 15.91 5.26
C ASP A 112 -23.96 15.71 4.91
N SER A 113 -24.29 15.21 3.70
CA SER A 113 -25.55 14.52 3.51
C SER A 113 -25.40 13.13 4.13
N LYS A 114 -26.14 12.87 5.20
CA LYS A 114 -26.58 11.49 5.44
C LYS A 114 -27.30 11.07 4.15
N PRO A 115 -26.86 10.02 3.41
CA PRO A 115 -27.73 9.45 2.40
C PRO A 115 -29.00 9.02 3.13
N GLU A 116 -30.10 9.73 2.86
CA GLU A 116 -31.39 9.49 3.50
C GLU A 116 -31.91 8.09 3.15
N ASP A 117 -31.43 7.52 2.04
CA ASP A 117 -31.72 6.16 1.62
C ASP A 117 -30.42 5.36 1.43
N CYS A 118 -30.26 4.31 2.24
CA CYS A 118 -29.31 3.26 1.93
C CYS A 118 -29.95 2.34 0.89
N ASP A 119 -29.42 2.31 -0.33
CA ASP A 119 -29.88 1.41 -1.41
C ASP A 119 -29.43 -0.06 -1.17
N CYS A 120 -29.64 -0.53 0.05
CA CYS A 120 -29.27 -1.85 0.53
C CYS A 120 -30.48 -2.80 0.64
N ASP A 121 -31.59 -2.46 -0.03
CA ASP A 121 -32.80 -3.30 -0.13
C ASP A 121 -32.55 -4.64 -0.84
N VAL A 122 -31.42 -4.77 -1.55
CA VAL A 122 -31.01 -5.99 -2.26
C VAL A 122 -30.12 -6.90 -1.39
N LEU A 123 -29.68 -6.45 -0.21
CA LEU A 123 -28.86 -7.25 0.70
C LEU A 123 -29.76 -8.07 1.64
N ASP A 124 -29.39 -9.34 1.82
CA ASP A 124 -30.06 -10.30 2.71
C ASP A 124 -30.32 -9.67 4.09
N GLU A 125 -31.55 -9.82 4.61
CA GLU A 125 -31.98 -9.33 5.92
C GLU A 125 -31.08 -9.83 7.07
N TYR A 126 -30.32 -10.90 6.83
CA TYR A 126 -29.45 -11.52 7.83
C TYR A 126 -28.17 -10.73 8.15
N PHE A 127 -27.64 -9.87 7.28
CA PHE A 127 -26.43 -9.09 7.62
C PHE A 127 -26.50 -7.65 7.08
N PRO A 128 -26.76 -6.65 7.94
CA PRO A 128 -26.85 -5.27 7.51
C PRO A 128 -25.50 -4.72 7.05
N CYS A 129 -25.51 -3.78 6.11
CA CYS A 129 -24.29 -3.09 5.70
C CYS A 129 -23.76 -2.19 6.83
N TRP A 130 -22.45 -1.93 6.82
CA TRP A 130 -21.79 -1.12 7.85
C TRP A 130 -22.39 0.29 7.98
N ALA A 131 -22.73 0.93 6.86
CA ALA A 131 -23.34 2.26 6.87
C ALA A 131 -24.69 2.30 7.61
N CYS A 132 -25.48 1.21 7.59
CA CYS A 132 -26.74 1.12 8.34
C CYS A 132 -26.54 0.89 9.83
N VAL A 133 -25.49 0.16 10.21
CA VAL A 133 -25.13 -0.07 11.60
C VAL A 133 -24.56 1.20 12.22
N ASP A 134 -23.63 1.85 11.52
CA ASP A 134 -22.96 3.08 11.96
C ASP A 134 -23.95 4.26 12.10
N SER A 135 -24.95 4.35 11.21
CA SER A 135 -26.03 5.34 11.32
C SER A 135 -27.15 4.97 12.31
N GLY A 136 -27.10 3.79 12.92
CA GLY A 136 -28.13 3.32 13.86
C GLY A 136 -29.47 2.92 13.23
N ARG A 137 -29.52 2.72 11.90
CA ARG A 137 -30.73 2.30 11.16
C ARG A 137 -31.00 0.80 11.27
N ARG A 138 -29.98 -0.03 11.45
CA ARG A 138 -30.11 -1.48 11.66
C ARG A 138 -29.16 -1.95 12.77
N GLU A 139 -29.59 -2.94 13.55
CA GLU A 139 -28.75 -3.58 14.56
C GLU A 139 -28.04 -4.80 13.97
N LEU A 140 -26.82 -5.09 14.46
CA LEU A 140 -26.14 -6.33 14.12
C LEU A 140 -26.84 -7.51 14.81
N PRO A 141 -27.09 -8.62 14.09
CA PRO A 141 -27.58 -9.83 14.74
C PRO A 141 -26.53 -10.36 15.74
N ASN A 142 -27.01 -10.94 16.84
CA ASN A 142 -26.18 -11.59 17.87
C ASN A 142 -25.49 -12.86 17.36
#